data_AF-A0A951I8M1-F1
#
_entry.id   AF-A0A951I8M1-F1
#
_cell.length_a   1.000
_cell.length_b   1.000
_cell.length_c   1.000
_cell.angle_alpha   90.00
_cell.angle_beta   90.00
_cell.angle_gamma   90.00
#
_symmetry.space_group_name_H-M   'P 1'
#
loop_
_entity.id
_entity.type
_entity.pdbx_description
1 polymer ?
#
loop_
_entity_poly.entity_id
_entity_poly.type
_entity_poly.pdbx_seq_one_letter_code
_entity_poly.pdbx_strand_id
1 'polypeptide(L)'
;MPDPPQSPDQKLEELKKQLEQSSTELNQLTRKRDTLKADVDALSKTVEEIKKTSTDYGQGEAGLKTAQQEYEHYFQTKKHMLEAELGEKTEKIVALIATVDDKIKQKRAEVAALRETATKAESNKEAAKKTLEQKQQDYNNLKNKRANLAANLQKLKDLKVRIEQFDDETKPASMYVLLLELKKVLDDTKIPSPEEYKKALDEATKALENATAQVESTKTAARTSQEALAKAENELKESEQKRLDNILGAAEKV
;
A
#
# COMPACT_ATOMS: atom_id res chain seq x y z
N MET A 1 12.20 55.77 -6.21
CA MET A 1 11.43 56.24 -5.05
C MET A 1 11.45 55.14 -4.02
N PRO A 2 11.75 55.41 -2.74
CA PRO A 2 11.64 54.42 -1.68
C PRO A 2 10.15 54.08 -1.49
N ASP A 3 9.83 52.80 -1.30
CA ASP A 3 8.48 52.38 -0.97
C ASP A 3 8.00 53.12 0.30
N PRO A 4 6.72 53.56 0.35
CA PRO A 4 6.17 54.19 1.55
C PRO A 4 6.32 53.23 2.75
N PRO A 5 6.69 53.75 3.93
CA PRO A 5 6.92 52.91 5.12
C PRO A 5 5.62 52.15 5.46
N GLN A 6 5.70 50.82 5.49
CA GLN A 6 4.59 49.95 5.92
C GLN A 6 4.01 50.45 7.25
N SER A 7 2.68 50.49 7.34
CA SER A 7 2.04 50.79 8.63
C SER A 7 2.35 49.66 9.64
N PRO A 8 2.40 49.96 10.94
CA PRO A 8 2.64 48.96 11.97
C PRO A 8 1.75 47.71 11.87
N ASP A 9 0.47 47.88 11.48
CA ASP A 9 -0.49 46.79 11.31
C ASP A 9 -0.16 45.90 10.10
N GLN A 10 0.27 46.49 8.98
CA GLN A 10 0.71 45.73 7.80
C GLN A 10 1.96 44.90 8.11
N LYS A 11 2.90 45.49 8.86
CA LYS A 11 4.10 44.79 9.32
C LYS A 11 3.76 43.66 10.29
N LEU A 12 2.77 43.85 11.17
CA LEU A 12 2.31 42.81 12.10
C LEU A 12 1.68 41.62 11.37
N GLU A 13 0.80 41.84 10.40
CA GLU A 13 0.20 40.74 9.63
C GLU A 13 1.20 40.01 8.74
N GLU A 14 2.13 40.73 8.12
CA GLU A 14 3.23 40.12 7.37
C GLU A 14 4.10 39.24 8.28
N LEU A 15 4.44 39.72 9.48
CA LEU A 15 5.18 38.93 10.46
C LEU A 15 4.39 37.72 10.98
N LYS A 16 3.07 37.83 11.18
CA LYS A 16 2.21 36.68 11.54
C LYS A 16 2.21 35.61 10.44
N LYS A 17 2.09 36.03 9.18
CA LYS A 17 2.12 35.12 8.03
C LYS A 17 3.50 34.44 7.89
N GLN A 18 4.59 35.18 8.07
CA GLN A 18 5.94 34.62 8.08
C GLN A 18 6.15 33.66 9.24
N LEU A 19 5.59 33.95 10.42
CA LEU A 19 5.63 33.06 11.58
C LEU A 19 4.86 31.75 11.32
N GLU A 20 3.68 31.82 10.72
CA GLU A 20 2.87 30.64 10.36
C GLU A 20 3.54 29.77 9.29
N GLN A 21 4.12 30.40 8.27
CA GLN A 21 4.90 29.72 7.23
C GLN A 21 6.13 29.01 7.84
N SER A 22 6.90 29.73 8.66
CA SER A 22 8.08 29.18 9.34
C SER A 22 7.71 28.04 10.30
N SER A 23 6.58 28.14 11.00
CA SER A 23 6.07 27.08 11.87
C SER A 23 5.71 25.82 11.06
N THR A 24 5.08 26.00 9.90
CA THR A 24 4.74 24.88 9.00
C THR A 24 5.99 24.19 8.46
N GLU A 25 6.98 24.96 8.01
CA GLU A 25 8.25 24.42 7.51
C GLU A 25 9.02 23.68 8.61
N LEU A 26 9.10 24.25 9.82
CA LEU A 26 9.75 23.62 10.97
C LEU A 26 9.06 22.30 11.36
N ASN A 27 7.74 22.22 11.26
CA ASN A 27 6.98 20.99 11.47
C ASN A 27 7.31 19.93 10.41
N GLN A 28 7.43 20.32 9.14
CA GLN A 28 7.84 19.41 8.06
C GLN A 28 9.27 18.91 8.24
N LEU A 29 10.21 19.80 8.57
CA LEU A 29 11.61 19.43 8.82
C LEU A 29 11.75 18.53 10.04
N THR A 30 11.00 18.79 11.11
CA THR A 30 10.91 17.92 12.29
C THR A 30 10.48 16.51 11.91
N ARG A 31 9.38 16.37 11.15
CA ARG A 31 8.91 15.06 10.67
C ARG A 31 9.95 14.35 9.80
N LYS A 32 10.62 15.10 8.91
CA LYS A 32 11.68 14.55 8.04
C LYS A 32 12.88 14.07 8.85
N ARG A 33 13.32 14.85 9.85
CA ARG A 33 14.38 14.47 10.78
C ARG A 33 14.01 13.19 11.54
N ASP A 34 12.80 13.12 12.07
CA ASP A 34 12.35 11.97 12.86
C ASP A 34 12.25 10.70 11.99
N THR A 35 11.79 10.84 10.75
CA THR A 35 11.79 9.76 9.75
C THR A 35 13.22 9.29 9.45
N LEU A 36 14.12 10.22 9.12
CA LEU A 36 15.52 9.89 8.83
C LEU A 36 16.23 9.26 10.03
N LYS A 37 15.92 9.70 11.26
CA LYS A 37 16.45 9.08 12.48
C LYS A 37 15.98 7.63 12.60
N ALA A 38 14.68 7.37 12.38
CA ALA A 38 14.15 6.01 12.38
C ALA A 38 14.81 5.14 11.29
N ASP A 39 15.03 5.69 10.10
CA ASP A 39 15.73 5.01 9.00
C ASP A 39 17.19 4.67 9.37
N VAL A 40 17.93 5.62 9.98
CA VAL A 40 19.31 5.41 10.43
C VAL A 40 19.38 4.32 11.52
N ASP A 41 18.45 4.35 12.49
CA ASP A 41 18.40 3.35 13.55
C ASP A 41 18.09 1.95 12.98
N ALA A 42 17.17 1.86 12.00
CA ALA A 42 16.83 0.62 11.32
C ALA A 42 18.00 0.08 10.47
N LEU A 43 18.67 0.93 9.71
CA LEU A 43 19.82 0.55 8.89
C LEU A 43 21.02 0.15 9.74
N SER A 44 21.28 0.84 10.86
CA SER A 44 22.37 0.49 11.77
C SER A 44 22.22 -0.92 12.34
N LYS A 45 21.00 -1.28 12.79
CA LYS A 45 20.68 -2.65 13.22
C LYS A 45 20.89 -3.67 12.11
N THR A 46 20.45 -3.35 10.89
CA THR A 46 20.62 -4.21 9.72
C THR A 46 22.09 -4.47 9.43
N VAL A 47 22.95 -3.44 9.50
CA VAL A 47 24.39 -3.56 9.30
C VAL A 47 25.04 -4.45 10.37
N GLU A 48 24.67 -4.28 11.64
CA GLU A 48 25.17 -5.12 12.74
C GLU A 48 24.76 -6.60 12.56
N GLU A 49 23.51 -6.86 12.17
CA GLU A 49 23.02 -8.19 11.87
C GLU A 49 23.80 -8.83 10.71
N ILE A 50 23.97 -8.12 9.59
CA ILE A 50 24.77 -8.59 8.46
C ILE A 50 26.20 -8.94 8.89
N LYS A 51 26.84 -8.06 9.68
CA LYS A 51 28.20 -8.30 10.17
C LYS A 51 28.28 -9.55 11.04
N LYS A 52 27.31 -9.74 11.94
CA LYS A 52 27.23 -10.92 12.79
C LYS A 52 27.03 -12.18 11.96
N THR A 53 26.02 -12.22 11.10
CA THR A 53 25.72 -13.37 10.24
C THR A 53 26.89 -13.72 9.32
N SER A 54 27.59 -12.72 8.75
CA SER A 54 28.78 -12.96 7.94
C SER A 54 29.94 -13.54 8.74
N THR A 55 30.13 -13.10 9.98
CA THR A 55 31.17 -13.62 10.87
C THR A 55 30.86 -15.07 11.27
N ASP A 56 29.62 -15.33 11.68
CA ASP A 56 29.15 -16.67 12.06
C ASP A 56 29.27 -17.64 10.87
N TYR A 57 28.91 -17.21 9.65
CA TYR A 57 29.10 -18.01 8.43
C TYR A 57 30.59 -18.29 8.16
N GLY A 58 31.46 -17.27 8.25
CA GLY A 58 32.90 -17.44 8.03
C GLY A 58 33.55 -18.41 9.02
N GLN A 59 33.10 -18.43 10.28
CA GLN A 59 33.56 -19.39 11.29
C GLN A 59 33.07 -20.82 11.00
N GLY A 60 31.87 -20.98 10.43
CA GLY A 60 31.30 -22.28 10.09
C GLY A 60 31.72 -22.84 8.72
N GLU A 61 32.22 -22.01 7.81
CA GLU A 61 32.47 -22.36 6.40
C GLU A 61 33.39 -23.58 6.25
N ALA A 62 34.49 -23.63 6.99
CA ALA A 62 35.44 -24.75 6.92
C ALA A 62 34.78 -26.08 7.31
N GLY A 63 33.96 -26.08 8.38
CA GLY A 63 33.21 -27.27 8.79
C GLY A 63 32.18 -27.71 7.76
N LEU A 64 31.47 -26.75 7.14
CA LEU A 64 30.52 -27.04 6.06
C LEU A 64 31.22 -27.64 4.83
N LYS A 65 32.38 -27.11 4.43
CA LYS A 65 33.19 -27.64 3.32
C LYS A 65 33.70 -29.05 3.61
N THR A 66 34.20 -29.32 4.81
CA THR A 66 34.63 -30.67 5.21
C THR A 66 33.46 -31.64 5.14
N ALA A 67 32.32 -31.31 5.75
CA ALA A 67 31.13 -32.16 5.70
C ALA A 67 30.66 -32.41 4.25
N GLN A 68 30.67 -31.39 3.40
CA GLN A 68 30.35 -31.54 1.98
C GLN A 68 31.28 -32.54 1.28
N GLN A 69 32.60 -32.41 1.49
CA GLN A 69 33.59 -33.31 0.91
C GLN A 69 33.41 -34.76 1.40
N GLU A 70 33.14 -34.95 2.69
CA GLU A 70 32.87 -36.26 3.28
C GLU A 70 31.64 -36.91 2.66
N TYR A 71 30.53 -36.18 2.52
CA TYR A 71 29.31 -36.70 1.90
C TYR A 71 29.48 -36.96 0.39
N GLU A 72 30.22 -36.13 -0.33
CA GLU A 72 30.53 -36.37 -1.74
C GLU A 72 31.35 -37.65 -1.91
N HIS A 73 32.38 -37.84 -1.08
CA HIS A 73 33.19 -39.06 -1.11
C HIS A 73 32.35 -40.31 -0.79
N TYR A 74 31.49 -40.23 0.23
CA TYR A 74 30.56 -41.29 0.58
C TYR A 74 29.60 -41.62 -0.58
N PHE A 75 29.04 -40.59 -1.22
CA PHE A 75 28.16 -40.73 -2.39
C PHE A 75 28.85 -41.46 -3.54
N GLN A 76 30.03 -41.01 -3.96
CA GLN A 76 30.75 -41.61 -5.09
C GLN A 76 31.11 -43.08 -4.81
N THR A 77 31.54 -43.39 -3.58
CA THR A 77 31.86 -44.76 -3.17
C THR A 77 30.63 -45.67 -3.24
N LYS A 78 29.48 -45.24 -2.70
CA LYS A 78 28.26 -46.05 -2.69
C LYS A 78 27.60 -46.14 -4.06
N LYS A 79 27.64 -45.06 -4.84
CA LYS A 79 27.05 -45.01 -6.19
C LYS A 79 27.63 -46.09 -7.09
N HIS A 80 28.95 -46.21 -7.21
CA HIS A 80 29.58 -47.22 -8.07
C HIS A 80 29.21 -48.66 -7.67
N MET A 81 29.15 -48.95 -6.37
CA MET A 81 28.72 -50.26 -5.88
C MET A 81 27.27 -50.56 -6.25
N LEU A 82 26.37 -49.59 -6.05
CA LEU A 82 24.93 -49.76 -6.31
C LEU A 82 24.61 -49.81 -7.81
N GLU A 83 25.28 -49.01 -8.65
CA GLU A 83 25.08 -49.04 -10.10
C GLU A 83 25.51 -50.39 -10.70
N ALA A 84 26.59 -50.98 -10.19
CA ALA A 84 27.03 -52.32 -10.61
C ALA A 84 26.02 -53.41 -10.25
N GLU A 85 25.39 -53.32 -9.07
CA GLU A 85 24.36 -54.27 -8.61
C GLU A 85 23.02 -54.08 -9.33
N LEU A 86 22.60 -52.82 -9.55
CA LEU A 86 21.29 -52.47 -10.12
C LEU A 86 21.26 -52.59 -11.65
N GLY A 87 22.39 -52.41 -12.33
CA GLY A 87 22.49 -52.46 -13.80
C GLY A 87 21.46 -51.55 -14.48
N GLU A 88 20.69 -52.09 -15.42
CA GLU A 88 19.65 -51.37 -16.19
C GLU A 88 18.52 -50.78 -15.32
N LYS A 89 18.31 -51.28 -14.09
CA LYS A 89 17.30 -50.70 -13.18
C LYS A 89 17.66 -49.28 -12.74
N THR A 90 18.94 -48.92 -12.78
CA THR A 90 19.44 -47.59 -12.43
C THR A 90 18.71 -46.49 -13.21
N GLU A 91 18.59 -46.63 -14.53
CA GLU A 91 17.94 -45.62 -15.38
C GLU A 91 16.45 -45.46 -15.05
N LYS A 92 15.76 -46.57 -14.73
CA LYS A 92 14.35 -46.54 -14.32
C LYS A 92 14.18 -45.80 -13.00
N ILE A 93 15.07 -45.99 -12.03
CA ILE A 93 15.05 -45.27 -10.75
C ILE A 93 15.33 -43.78 -10.97
N VAL A 94 16.30 -43.44 -11.80
CA VAL A 94 16.59 -42.03 -12.16
C VAL A 94 15.37 -41.37 -12.81
N ALA A 95 14.70 -42.05 -13.74
CA ALA A 95 13.48 -41.54 -14.38
C ALA A 95 12.31 -41.36 -13.39
N LEU A 96 12.19 -42.26 -12.39
CA LEU A 96 11.21 -42.13 -11.30
C LEU A 96 11.48 -40.87 -10.46
N ILE A 97 12.75 -40.65 -10.08
CA ILE A 97 13.16 -39.45 -9.31
C ILE A 97 12.79 -38.20 -10.11
N ALA A 98 13.17 -38.14 -11.39
CA ALA A 98 12.86 -37.00 -12.26
C ALA A 98 11.35 -36.76 -12.37
N THR A 99 10.54 -37.82 -12.47
CA THR A 99 9.07 -37.70 -12.52
C THR A 99 8.48 -37.11 -11.25
N VAL A 100 8.97 -37.51 -10.07
CA VAL A 100 8.52 -36.95 -8.79
C VAL A 100 8.96 -35.49 -8.66
N ASP A 101 10.20 -35.19 -9.04
CA ASP A 101 10.75 -33.83 -9.02
C ASP A 101 10.01 -32.88 -9.93
N ASP A 102 9.65 -33.32 -11.14
CA ASP A 102 8.86 -32.52 -12.08
C ASP A 102 7.47 -32.22 -11.54
N LYS A 103 6.82 -33.16 -10.85
CA LYS A 103 5.52 -32.91 -10.18
C LYS A 103 5.65 -31.87 -9.06
N ILE A 104 6.70 -31.97 -8.24
CA ILE A 104 6.96 -30.97 -7.18
C ILE A 104 7.25 -29.61 -7.80
N LYS A 105 8.04 -29.55 -8.88
CA LYS A 105 8.34 -28.33 -9.63
C LYS A 105 7.08 -27.68 -10.20
N GLN A 106 6.17 -28.47 -10.77
CA GLN A 106 4.87 -27.99 -11.25
C GLN A 106 4.03 -27.41 -10.10
N LYS A 107 3.97 -28.09 -8.95
CA LYS A 107 3.29 -27.56 -7.74
C LYS A 107 3.91 -26.26 -7.23
N ARG A 108 5.24 -26.12 -7.26
CA ARG A 108 5.92 -24.86 -6.90
C ARG A 108 5.50 -23.71 -7.83
N ALA A 109 5.42 -23.97 -9.14
CA ALA A 109 4.96 -22.99 -10.11
C ALA A 109 3.49 -22.60 -9.90
N GLU A 110 2.63 -23.58 -9.60
CA GLU A 110 1.22 -23.35 -9.24
C GLU A 110 1.10 -22.47 -7.99
N VAL A 111 1.82 -22.79 -6.91
CA VAL A 111 1.85 -21.96 -5.68
C VAL A 111 2.31 -20.54 -5.98
N ALA A 112 3.33 -20.35 -6.81
CA ALA A 112 3.81 -19.03 -7.19
C ALA A 112 2.72 -18.22 -7.92
N ALA A 113 2.02 -18.82 -8.89
CA ALA A 113 0.93 -18.17 -9.62
C ALA A 113 -0.29 -17.86 -8.73
N LEU A 114 -0.65 -18.78 -7.83
CA LEU A 114 -1.72 -18.55 -6.85
C LEU A 114 -1.37 -17.45 -5.86
N ARG A 115 -0.08 -17.34 -5.47
CA ARG A 115 0.39 -16.27 -4.58
C ARG A 115 0.24 -14.91 -5.25
N GLU A 116 0.65 -14.77 -6.50
CA GLU A 116 0.44 -13.54 -7.27
C GLU A 116 -1.05 -13.19 -7.36
N THR A 117 -1.89 -14.18 -7.65
CA THR A 117 -3.36 -14.01 -7.71
C THR A 117 -3.93 -13.54 -6.37
N ALA A 118 -3.52 -14.14 -5.26
CA ALA A 118 -3.95 -13.76 -3.92
C ALA A 118 -3.49 -12.34 -3.53
N THR A 119 -2.25 -11.97 -3.85
CA THR A 119 -1.74 -10.60 -3.65
C THR A 119 -2.53 -9.58 -4.46
N LYS A 120 -2.83 -9.87 -5.73
CA LYS A 120 -3.62 -8.99 -6.59
C LYS A 120 -5.06 -8.85 -6.08
N ALA A 121 -5.68 -9.95 -5.64
CA ALA A 121 -7.03 -9.92 -5.08
C ALA A 121 -7.11 -9.07 -3.80
N GLU A 122 -6.12 -9.17 -2.92
CA GLU A 122 -6.03 -8.33 -1.71
C GLU A 122 -5.83 -6.85 -2.05
N SER A 123 -4.96 -6.54 -3.02
CA SER A 123 -4.78 -5.17 -3.51
C SER A 123 -6.09 -4.57 -4.06
N ASN A 124 -6.84 -5.35 -4.84
CA ASN A 124 -8.14 -4.94 -5.37
C ASN A 124 -9.17 -4.71 -4.25
N LYS A 125 -9.16 -5.53 -3.19
CA LYS A 125 -10.02 -5.34 -2.02
C LYS A 125 -9.76 -3.99 -1.34
N GLU A 126 -8.49 -3.65 -1.13
CA GLU A 126 -8.11 -2.37 -0.51
C GLU A 126 -8.43 -1.16 -1.41
N ALA A 127 -8.26 -1.30 -2.72
CA ALA A 127 -8.69 -0.28 -3.68
C ALA A 127 -10.21 -0.06 -3.66
N ALA A 128 -11.00 -1.14 -3.55
CA ALA A 128 -12.46 -1.06 -3.44
C ALA A 128 -12.91 -0.35 -2.16
N LYS A 129 -12.25 -0.61 -1.01
CA LYS A 129 -12.53 0.10 0.24
C LYS A 129 -12.28 1.61 0.13
N LYS A 130 -11.14 2.02 -0.42
CA LYS A 130 -10.84 3.45 -0.66
C LYS A 130 -11.88 4.11 -1.56
N THR A 131 -12.33 3.38 -2.58
CA THR A 131 -13.40 3.86 -3.47
C THR A 131 -14.72 4.04 -2.70
N LEU A 132 -15.09 3.09 -1.84
CA LEU A 132 -16.27 3.18 -0.99
C LEU A 132 -16.20 4.38 -0.04
N GLU A 133 -15.07 4.60 0.62
CA GLU A 133 -14.84 5.76 1.50
C GLU A 133 -15.02 7.08 0.75
N GLN A 134 -14.45 7.20 -0.46
CA GLN A 134 -14.62 8.38 -1.31
C GLN A 134 -16.10 8.58 -1.68
N LYS A 135 -16.82 7.52 -2.10
CA LYS A 135 -18.25 7.63 -2.44
C LYS A 135 -19.12 7.97 -1.25
N GLN A 136 -18.77 7.49 -0.06
CA GLN A 136 -19.44 7.87 1.18
C GLN A 136 -19.21 9.35 1.51
N GLN A 137 -17.99 9.86 1.28
CA GLN A 137 -17.69 11.28 1.44
C GLN A 137 -18.46 12.15 0.44
N ASP A 138 -18.50 11.75 -0.85
CA ASP A 138 -19.25 12.45 -1.89
C ASP A 138 -20.74 12.54 -1.53
N TYR A 139 -21.35 11.43 -1.09
CA TYR A 139 -22.73 11.38 -0.63
C TYR A 139 -22.97 12.28 0.61
N ASN A 140 -22.08 12.22 1.60
CA ASN A 140 -22.19 13.05 2.80
C ASN A 140 -22.06 14.55 2.48
N ASN A 141 -21.18 14.92 1.55
CA ASN A 141 -21.04 16.30 1.07
C ASN A 141 -22.33 16.81 0.42
N LEU A 142 -23.00 15.97 -0.38
CA LEU A 142 -24.30 16.30 -0.97
C LEU A 142 -25.39 16.41 0.09
N LYS A 143 -25.47 15.46 1.04
CA LYS A 143 -26.41 15.50 2.16
C LYS A 143 -26.28 16.79 2.98
N ASN A 144 -25.06 17.29 3.15
CA ASN A 144 -24.75 18.51 3.89
C ASN A 144 -24.78 19.79 3.02
N LYS A 145 -25.10 19.69 1.73
CA LYS A 145 -25.04 20.82 0.77
C LYS A 145 -25.89 22.00 1.20
N ARG A 146 -27.10 21.77 1.74
CA ARG A 146 -27.98 22.85 2.24
C ARG A 146 -27.31 23.66 3.36
N ALA A 147 -26.71 22.98 4.34
CA ALA A 147 -26.04 23.65 5.45
C ALA A 147 -24.83 24.46 4.95
N ASN A 148 -24.05 23.88 4.03
CA ASN A 148 -22.90 24.55 3.41
C ASN A 148 -23.32 25.79 2.61
N LEU A 149 -24.40 25.70 1.84
CA LEU A 149 -24.96 26.84 1.10
C LEU A 149 -25.46 27.94 2.05
N ALA A 150 -26.15 27.58 3.13
CA ALA A 150 -26.59 28.55 4.13
C ALA A 150 -25.41 29.29 4.79
N ALA A 151 -24.34 28.56 5.14
CA ALA A 151 -23.13 29.15 5.70
C ALA A 151 -22.44 30.10 4.70
N ASN A 152 -22.35 29.72 3.43
CA ASN A 152 -21.78 30.59 2.40
C ASN A 152 -22.62 31.85 2.17
N LEU A 153 -23.95 31.73 2.12
CA LEU A 153 -24.85 32.89 2.00
C LEU A 153 -24.71 33.84 3.19
N GLN A 154 -24.56 33.31 4.40
CA GLN A 154 -24.28 34.13 5.58
C GLN A 154 -22.91 34.84 5.44
N LYS A 155 -21.86 34.13 5.01
CA LYS A 155 -20.54 34.73 4.77
C LYS A 155 -20.59 35.84 3.73
N LEU A 156 -21.36 35.66 2.65
CA LEU A 156 -21.58 36.70 1.63
C LEU A 156 -22.25 37.94 2.22
N LYS A 157 -23.26 37.75 3.08
CA LYS A 157 -23.92 38.85 3.80
C LYS A 157 -22.93 39.60 4.71
N ASP A 158 -22.12 38.88 5.46
CA ASP A 158 -21.14 39.47 6.38
C ASP A 158 -20.04 40.23 5.63
N LEU A 159 -19.56 39.69 4.50
CA LEU A 159 -18.60 40.36 3.63
C LEU A 159 -19.16 41.65 3.05
N LYS A 160 -20.43 41.66 2.62
CA LYS A 160 -21.12 42.87 2.16
C LYS A 160 -21.14 43.95 3.24
N VAL A 161 -21.55 43.58 4.46
CA VAL A 161 -21.59 44.53 5.60
C VAL A 161 -20.21 45.11 5.88
N ARG A 162 -19.15 44.28 5.85
CA ARG A 162 -17.78 44.76 6.03
C ARG A 162 -17.33 45.69 4.90
N ILE A 163 -17.68 45.39 3.66
CA ILE A 163 -17.35 46.29 2.53
C ILE A 163 -17.99 47.66 2.74
N GLU A 164 -19.26 47.70 3.14
CA GLU A 164 -19.99 48.96 3.43
C GLU A 164 -19.34 49.74 4.60
N GLN A 165 -18.94 49.06 5.67
CA GLN A 165 -18.21 49.70 6.78
C GLN A 165 -16.87 50.31 6.34
N PHE A 166 -16.11 49.60 5.50
CA PHE A 166 -14.83 50.10 5.00
C PHE A 166 -14.98 51.21 3.95
N ASP A 167 -16.14 51.30 3.30
CA ASP A 167 -16.52 52.42 2.43
C ASP A 167 -16.70 53.70 3.27
N ASP A 168 -17.47 53.61 4.36
CA ASP A 168 -17.66 54.72 5.32
C ASP A 168 -16.33 55.19 5.94
N GLU A 169 -15.38 54.28 6.12
CA GLU A 169 -14.03 54.57 6.65
C GLU A 169 -13.03 55.03 5.56
N THR A 170 -13.43 55.15 4.29
CA THR A 170 -12.56 55.51 3.15
C THR A 170 -11.32 54.61 3.00
N LYS A 171 -11.51 53.28 3.08
CA LYS A 171 -10.43 52.27 2.98
C LYS A 171 -10.54 51.41 1.71
N PRO A 172 -10.28 51.96 0.51
CA PRO A 172 -10.54 51.30 -0.77
C PRO A 172 -9.72 50.02 -1.01
N ALA A 173 -8.48 49.96 -0.52
CA ALA A 173 -7.65 48.75 -0.65
C ALA A 173 -8.25 47.55 0.10
N SER A 174 -8.78 47.78 1.31
CA SER A 174 -9.45 46.74 2.10
C SER A 174 -10.76 46.30 1.47
N MET A 175 -11.54 47.24 0.92
CA MET A 175 -12.76 46.94 0.16
C MET A 175 -12.47 46.04 -1.03
N TYR A 176 -11.38 46.32 -1.78
CA TYR A 176 -11.02 45.52 -2.95
C TYR A 176 -10.68 44.07 -2.58
N VAL A 177 -9.94 43.84 -1.50
CA VAL A 177 -9.66 42.48 -1.00
C VAL A 177 -10.93 41.76 -0.59
N LEU A 178 -11.83 42.44 0.14
CA LEU A 178 -13.11 41.86 0.56
C LEU A 178 -14.02 41.56 -0.64
N LEU A 179 -14.00 42.39 -1.69
CA LEU A 179 -14.72 42.15 -2.94
C LEU A 179 -14.19 40.91 -3.67
N LEU A 180 -12.87 40.69 -3.70
CA LEU A 180 -12.29 39.48 -4.29
C LEU A 180 -12.67 38.21 -3.51
N GLU A 181 -12.64 38.25 -2.18
CA GLU A 181 -13.10 37.14 -1.34
C GLU A 181 -14.61 36.91 -1.48
N LEU A 182 -15.42 37.98 -1.55
CA LEU A 182 -16.86 37.89 -1.82
C LEU A 182 -17.10 37.22 -3.17
N LYS A 183 -16.39 37.64 -4.23
CA LYS A 183 -16.49 37.02 -5.55
C LYS A 183 -16.12 35.54 -5.50
N LYS A 184 -15.05 35.17 -4.81
CA LYS A 184 -14.65 33.76 -4.64
C LYS A 184 -15.76 32.95 -3.96
N VAL A 185 -16.29 33.41 -2.83
CA VAL A 185 -17.38 32.71 -2.12
C VAL A 185 -18.63 32.65 -2.98
N LEU A 186 -18.93 33.69 -3.75
CA LEU A 186 -20.06 33.72 -4.68
C LEU A 186 -19.92 32.69 -5.79
N ASP A 187 -18.73 32.60 -6.41
CA ASP A 187 -18.42 31.63 -7.46
C ASP A 187 -18.53 30.17 -6.93
N ASP A 188 -18.21 29.95 -5.65
CA ASP A 188 -18.35 28.67 -4.94
C ASP A 188 -19.80 28.37 -4.49
N THR A 189 -20.70 29.36 -4.48
CA THR A 189 -22.08 29.26 -3.98
C THR A 189 -23.08 29.03 -5.11
N LYS A 190 -22.92 27.92 -5.82
CA LYS A 190 -23.88 27.47 -6.81
C LYS A 190 -25.06 26.79 -6.12
N ILE A 191 -26.24 27.40 -6.23
CA ILE A 191 -27.49 26.87 -5.69
C ILE A 191 -28.13 26.00 -6.79
N PRO A 192 -28.14 24.66 -6.65
CA PRO A 192 -28.84 23.81 -7.60
C PRO A 192 -30.36 23.97 -7.44
N SER A 193 -31.09 23.75 -8.52
CA SER A 193 -32.53 23.53 -8.45
C SER A 193 -32.85 22.27 -7.62
N PRO A 194 -34.09 22.14 -7.10
CA PRO A 194 -34.50 20.93 -6.38
C PRO A 194 -34.34 19.65 -7.20
N GLU A 195 -34.59 19.72 -8.50
CA GLU A 195 -34.47 18.59 -9.43
C GLU A 195 -33.01 18.19 -9.64
N GLU A 196 -32.10 19.16 -9.85
CA GLU A 196 -30.66 18.90 -9.96
C GLU A 196 -30.09 18.33 -8.66
N TYR A 197 -30.51 18.85 -7.51
CA TYR A 197 -30.09 18.34 -6.21
C TYR A 197 -30.55 16.89 -6.00
N LYS A 198 -31.82 16.60 -6.29
CA LYS A 198 -32.36 15.24 -6.21
C LYS A 198 -31.61 14.29 -7.13
N LYS A 199 -31.39 14.68 -8.39
CA LYS A 199 -30.65 13.88 -9.37
C LYS A 199 -29.23 13.57 -8.88
N ALA A 200 -28.50 14.57 -8.38
CA ALA A 200 -27.15 14.39 -7.86
C ALA A 200 -27.12 13.45 -6.64
N LEU A 201 -28.12 13.53 -5.76
CA LEU A 201 -28.25 12.65 -4.61
C LEU A 201 -28.55 11.20 -5.05
N ASP A 202 -29.48 11.00 -5.98
CA ASP A 202 -29.82 9.69 -6.54
C ASP A 202 -28.61 9.04 -7.24
N GLU A 203 -27.83 9.81 -8.00
CA GLU A 203 -26.59 9.37 -8.63
C GLU A 203 -25.53 8.98 -7.60
N ALA A 204 -25.35 9.78 -6.54
CA ALA A 204 -24.39 9.48 -5.47
C ALA A 204 -24.80 8.24 -4.66
N THR A 205 -26.10 8.05 -4.39
CA THR A 205 -26.61 6.83 -3.74
C THR A 205 -26.34 5.60 -4.58
N LYS A 206 -26.64 5.63 -5.88
CA LYS A 206 -26.33 4.51 -6.79
C LYS A 206 -24.83 4.22 -6.85
N ALA A 207 -24.00 5.26 -6.89
CA ALA A 207 -22.55 5.09 -6.87
C ALA A 207 -22.05 4.44 -5.56
N LEU A 208 -22.66 4.80 -4.42
CA LEU A 208 -22.36 4.23 -3.11
C LEU A 208 -22.79 2.76 -3.00
N GLU A 209 -23.98 2.42 -3.51
CA GLU A 209 -24.49 1.04 -3.58
C GLU A 209 -23.56 0.17 -4.44
N ASN A 210 -23.16 0.65 -5.62
CA ASN A 210 -22.23 -0.04 -6.50
C ASN A 210 -20.85 -0.23 -5.82
N ALA A 211 -20.34 0.79 -5.13
CA ALA A 211 -19.07 0.68 -4.41
C ALA A 211 -19.14 -0.34 -3.26
N THR A 212 -20.28 -0.38 -2.55
CA THR A 212 -20.54 -1.39 -1.51
C THR A 212 -20.54 -2.81 -2.09
N ALA A 213 -21.25 -3.02 -3.20
CA ALA A 213 -21.27 -4.31 -3.88
C ALA A 213 -19.87 -4.73 -4.36
N GLN A 214 -19.08 -3.78 -4.86
CA GLN A 214 -17.70 -4.04 -5.29
C GLN A 214 -16.80 -4.47 -4.13
N VAL A 215 -16.96 -3.89 -2.94
CA VAL A 215 -16.22 -4.30 -1.73
C VAL A 215 -16.55 -5.75 -1.37
N GLU A 216 -17.82 -6.14 -1.35
CA GLU A 216 -18.19 -7.53 -1.02
C GLU A 216 -17.71 -8.53 -2.08
N SER A 217 -17.79 -8.18 -3.36
CA SER A 217 -17.26 -9.01 -4.45
C SER A 217 -15.75 -9.20 -4.34
N THR A 218 -14.98 -8.13 -4.11
CA THR A 218 -13.52 -8.19 -4.01
C THR A 218 -13.04 -8.86 -2.73
N LYS A 219 -13.76 -8.68 -1.62
CA LYS A 219 -13.54 -9.41 -0.37
C LYS A 219 -13.73 -10.91 -0.53
N THR A 220 -14.79 -11.31 -1.23
CA THR A 220 -15.04 -12.74 -1.54
C THR A 220 -13.93 -13.31 -2.41
N ALA A 221 -13.53 -12.60 -3.48
CA ALA A 221 -12.44 -13.01 -4.34
C ALA A 221 -11.11 -13.16 -3.58
N ALA A 222 -10.76 -12.18 -2.73
CA ALA A 222 -9.56 -12.22 -1.91
C ALA A 222 -9.56 -13.44 -0.97
N ARG A 223 -10.68 -13.72 -0.31
CA ARG A 223 -10.82 -14.91 0.55
C ARG A 223 -10.62 -16.20 -0.25
N THR A 224 -11.31 -16.35 -1.38
CA THR A 224 -11.20 -17.55 -2.22
C THR A 224 -9.78 -17.76 -2.74
N SER A 225 -9.08 -16.70 -3.17
CA SER A 225 -7.69 -16.80 -3.61
C SER A 225 -6.73 -17.18 -2.48
N GLN A 226 -6.94 -16.66 -1.26
CA GLN A 226 -6.14 -17.04 -0.09
C GLN A 226 -6.37 -18.50 0.31
N GLU A 227 -7.62 -18.98 0.30
CA GLU A 227 -7.95 -20.38 0.57
C GLU A 227 -7.31 -21.33 -0.46
N ALA A 228 -7.35 -20.96 -1.75
CA ALA A 228 -6.70 -21.71 -2.82
C ALA A 228 -5.17 -21.76 -2.65
N LEU A 229 -4.54 -20.62 -2.32
CA LEU A 229 -3.11 -20.55 -2.04
C LEU A 229 -2.73 -21.45 -0.86
N ALA A 230 -3.42 -21.31 0.28
CA ALA A 230 -3.13 -22.09 1.48
C ALA A 230 -3.27 -23.61 1.23
N LYS A 231 -4.28 -24.01 0.46
CA LYS A 231 -4.44 -25.41 0.03
C LYS A 231 -3.24 -25.88 -0.80
N ALA A 232 -2.86 -25.12 -1.83
CA ALA A 232 -1.74 -25.48 -2.71
C ALA A 232 -0.40 -25.51 -1.96
N GLU A 233 -0.16 -24.58 -1.03
CA GLU A 233 1.03 -24.56 -0.17
C GLU A 233 1.11 -25.81 0.73
N ASN A 234 -0.02 -26.23 1.30
CA ASN A 234 -0.09 -27.46 2.09
C ASN A 234 0.18 -28.71 1.23
N GLU A 235 -0.41 -28.80 0.04
CA GLU A 235 -0.16 -29.92 -0.88
C GLU A 235 1.29 -29.96 -1.38
N LEU A 236 1.89 -28.81 -1.65
CA LEU A 236 3.31 -28.71 -2.00
C LEU A 236 4.19 -29.19 -0.84
N LYS A 237 3.94 -28.69 0.38
CA LYS A 237 4.67 -29.08 1.58
C LYS A 237 4.56 -30.59 1.82
N GLU A 238 3.36 -31.15 1.70
CA GLU A 238 3.15 -32.59 1.83
C GLU A 238 3.93 -33.38 0.76
N SER A 239 3.91 -32.90 -0.50
CA SER A 239 4.64 -33.54 -1.61
C SER A 239 6.16 -33.50 -1.39
N GLU A 240 6.68 -32.39 -0.86
CA GLU A 240 8.11 -32.23 -0.53
C GLU A 240 8.52 -33.11 0.65
N GLN A 241 7.69 -33.18 1.70
CA GLN A 241 7.94 -34.03 2.86
C GLN A 241 7.91 -35.52 2.50
N LYS A 242 6.93 -35.94 1.68
CA LYS A 242 6.79 -37.33 1.24
C LYS A 242 7.64 -37.66 0.02
N ARG A 243 8.48 -36.74 -0.47
CA ARG A 243 9.27 -36.92 -1.70
C ARG A 243 10.09 -38.20 -1.65
N LEU A 244 10.88 -38.38 -0.60
CA LEU A 244 11.76 -39.53 -0.46
C LEU A 244 10.96 -40.83 -0.30
N ASP A 245 9.93 -40.84 0.55
CA ASP A 245 9.07 -42.02 0.76
C ASP A 245 8.36 -42.47 -0.53
N ASN A 246 7.89 -41.51 -1.34
CA ASN A 246 7.28 -41.79 -2.63
C ASN A 246 8.29 -42.37 -3.63
N ILE A 247 9.52 -41.85 -3.65
CA ILE A 247 10.60 -42.38 -4.49
C ILE A 247 10.97 -43.79 -4.05
N LEU A 248 11.20 -44.01 -2.76
CA LEU A 248 11.58 -45.31 -2.20
C LEU A 248 10.50 -46.37 -2.46
N GLY A 249 9.25 -46.08 -2.13
CA GLY A 249 8.14 -47.02 -2.35
C GLY A 249 7.81 -47.29 -3.82
N ALA A 250 8.25 -46.43 -4.75
CA ALA A 250 8.18 -46.67 -6.18
C ALA A 250 9.39 -47.48 -6.69
N ALA A 251 10.59 -47.17 -6.19
CA ALA A 251 11.83 -47.85 -6.56
C ALA A 251 11.83 -49.33 -6.15
N GLU A 252 11.21 -49.69 -5.03
CA GLU A 252 11.04 -51.09 -4.58
C GLU A 252 10.21 -51.95 -5.56
N LYS A 253 9.46 -51.33 -6.47
CA LYS A 253 8.56 -52.01 -7.43
C LYS A 253 9.19 -52.15 -8.83
N VAL A 254 10.43 -51.69 -9.01
CA VAL A 254 11.19 -51.70 -10.29
C VAL A 254 12.20 -52.84 -10.31
#